data_AF-A0A7C5X9L6-F1
#
_entry.id   AF-A0A7C5X9L6-F1
#
_cell.length_a   1.000
_cell.length_b   1.000
_cell.length_c   1.000
_cell.angle_alpha   90.00
_cell.angle_beta   90.00
_cell.angle_gamma   90.00
#
_symmetry.space_group_name_H-M   'P 1'
#
loop_
_entity.id
_entity.type
_entity.pdbx_description
1 polymer ?
#
loop_
_entity_poly.entity_id
_entity_poly.type
_entity_poly.pdbx_seq_one_letter_code
_entity_poly.pdbx_strand_id
1 'polypeptide(L)'
;MLWHVIGESEPRPFYKATLDLVRSAQTALFSAAVFFATGAVSAASRLVAVHYYLMVAGLLLFYHAVMYVQLPGFINAVPRRAATWLLLAFLLLGVVAWPQVGFSAYLPYSLLHAALYLRGLWGKPAYYPNLISVAGLLLLPTSSTPLEAVLSFPLASVYSLMYRIDFSKARRRFTAATATAVATAYVAAFLAAKAGYPWAVAAPSLLLTVFAVPRVNDLYGASAFFFRWAVALAPLGHHWVYMAFAVVMSSLCVPFFIHSILFREMPRYRGELAGAAVVAYVLRTANFLIPAAALVVWLVLYVAWRSLRERYHPPPPPP
;
A
#
# COMPACT_ATOMS: atom_id res chain seq x y z
N MET A 1 -5.93 18.31 -19.61
CA MET A 1 -4.95 18.15 -18.50
C MET A 1 -5.59 17.37 -17.36
N LEU A 2 -4.93 16.33 -16.81
CA LEU A 2 -5.44 15.48 -15.71
C LEU A 2 -5.19 16.03 -14.30
N TRP A 3 -4.37 17.08 -14.17
CA TRP A 3 -3.88 17.57 -12.87
C TRP A 3 -4.05 19.08 -12.70
N HIS A 4 -3.94 19.51 -11.44
CA HIS A 4 -3.62 20.86 -11.01
C HIS A 4 -2.19 20.87 -10.47
N VAL A 5 -1.31 21.68 -11.07
CA VAL A 5 0.09 21.81 -10.66
C VAL A 5 0.19 22.58 -9.34
N ILE A 6 0.98 22.06 -8.40
CA ILE A 6 1.23 22.72 -7.11
C ILE A 6 1.98 24.03 -7.36
N GLY A 7 1.48 25.14 -6.83
CA GLY A 7 2.07 26.47 -6.94
C GLY A 7 1.72 27.25 -8.21
N GLU A 8 1.12 26.62 -9.22
CA GLU A 8 0.79 27.27 -10.50
C GLU A 8 -0.73 27.30 -10.80
N SER A 9 -1.52 26.47 -10.13
CA SER A 9 -2.96 26.38 -10.38
C SER A 9 -3.78 27.37 -9.56
N GLU A 10 -4.95 27.75 -10.08
CA GLU A 10 -5.92 28.55 -9.35
C GLU A 10 -6.23 27.97 -7.95
N PRO A 11 -6.22 28.80 -6.88
CA PRO A 11 -6.33 28.31 -5.50
C PRO A 11 -7.61 27.52 -5.21
N ARG A 12 -8.77 28.01 -5.67
CA ARG A 12 -10.08 27.39 -5.38
C ARG A 12 -10.25 26.01 -6.02
N PRO A 13 -10.02 25.81 -7.34
CA PRO A 13 -10.04 24.49 -7.95
C PRO A 13 -9.02 23.52 -7.34
N PHE A 14 -7.80 23.98 -7.08
CA PHE A 14 -6.75 23.18 -6.45
C PHE A 14 -7.15 22.70 -5.05
N TYR A 15 -7.70 23.59 -4.23
CA TYR A 15 -8.21 23.27 -2.89
C TYR A 15 -9.31 22.20 -2.95
N LYS A 16 -10.32 22.39 -3.81
CA LYS A 16 -11.41 21.41 -3.98
C LYS A 16 -10.91 20.05 -4.47
N ALA A 17 -9.93 20.03 -5.39
CA ALA A 17 -9.31 18.80 -5.85
C ALA A 17 -8.55 18.07 -4.73
N THR A 18 -7.85 18.82 -3.88
CA THR A 18 -7.15 18.26 -2.72
C THR A 18 -8.12 17.64 -1.71
N LEU A 19 -9.24 18.32 -1.42
CA LEU A 19 -10.28 17.79 -0.56
C LEU A 19 -10.89 16.49 -1.10
N ASP A 20 -11.21 16.45 -2.39
CA ASP A 20 -11.78 15.26 -3.02
C ASP A 20 -10.79 14.09 -3.03
N LEU A 21 -9.50 14.35 -3.25
CA LEU A 21 -8.44 13.35 -3.14
C LEU A 21 -8.38 12.74 -1.74
N VAL A 22 -8.41 13.57 -0.70
CA VAL A 22 -8.39 13.08 0.69
C VAL A 22 -9.68 12.33 1.02
N ARG A 23 -10.84 12.82 0.60
CA ARG A 23 -12.13 12.12 0.79
C ARG A 23 -12.15 10.75 0.11
N SER A 24 -11.61 10.64 -1.11
CA SER A 24 -11.45 9.37 -1.80
C SER A 24 -10.57 8.39 -1.00
N ALA A 25 -9.44 8.88 -0.49
CA ALA A 25 -8.54 8.09 0.36
C ALA A 25 -9.21 7.67 1.68
N GLN A 26 -10.00 8.55 2.31
CA GLN A 26 -10.78 8.24 3.52
C GLN A 26 -11.81 7.13 3.26
N THR A 27 -12.58 7.23 2.17
CA THR A 27 -13.56 6.19 1.79
C THR A 27 -12.91 4.83 1.60
N ALA A 28 -11.76 4.80 0.90
CA ALA A 28 -11.02 3.56 0.70
C ALA A 28 -10.41 3.04 2.01
N LEU A 29 -9.86 3.92 2.86
CA LEU A 29 -9.28 3.55 4.15
C LEU A 29 -10.33 2.95 5.11
N PHE A 30 -11.50 3.58 5.22
CA PHE A 30 -12.58 3.06 6.07
C PHE A 30 -13.13 1.73 5.54
N SER A 31 -13.30 1.61 4.22
CA SER A 31 -13.68 0.34 3.59
C SER A 31 -12.64 -0.75 3.86
N ALA A 32 -11.34 -0.43 3.76
CA ALA A 32 -10.26 -1.35 4.08
C ALA A 32 -10.30 -1.82 5.54
N ALA A 33 -10.55 -0.91 6.49
CA ALA A 33 -10.67 -1.26 7.90
C ALA A 33 -11.83 -2.24 8.16
N VAL A 34 -13.00 -1.97 7.56
CA VAL A 34 -14.16 -2.88 7.63
C VAL A 34 -13.82 -4.23 7.02
N PHE A 35 -13.16 -4.26 5.87
CA PHE A 35 -12.82 -5.50 5.16
C PHE A 35 -11.79 -6.32 5.92
N PHE A 36 -10.77 -5.71 6.52
CA PHE A 36 -9.82 -6.44 7.36
C PHE A 36 -10.46 -7.00 8.62
N ALA A 37 -11.32 -6.23 9.30
CA ALA A 37 -12.00 -6.71 10.50
C ALA A 37 -12.96 -7.87 10.19
N THR A 38 -13.83 -7.71 9.18
CA THR A 38 -14.77 -8.76 8.76
C THR A 38 -14.04 -9.95 8.12
N GLY A 39 -12.96 -9.71 7.39
CA GLY A 39 -12.05 -10.73 6.87
C GLY A 39 -11.43 -11.57 8.00
N ALA A 40 -10.91 -10.94 9.05
CA ALA A 40 -10.37 -11.65 10.20
C ALA A 40 -11.44 -12.50 10.93
N VAL A 41 -12.63 -11.95 11.14
CA VAL A 41 -13.76 -12.67 11.76
C VAL A 41 -14.21 -13.86 10.91
N SER A 42 -14.33 -13.68 9.59
CA SER A 42 -14.73 -14.77 8.69
C SER A 42 -13.73 -15.93 8.67
N ALA A 43 -12.43 -15.66 8.89
CA ALA A 43 -11.44 -16.72 9.07
C ALA A 43 -11.72 -17.57 10.32
N ALA A 44 -12.03 -16.91 11.45
CA ALA A 44 -12.36 -17.59 12.70
C ALA A 44 -13.64 -18.44 12.57
N SER A 45 -14.61 -17.98 11.77
CA SER A 45 -15.84 -18.69 11.43
C SER A 45 -15.69 -19.73 10.32
N ARG A 46 -14.46 -20.03 9.86
CA ARG A 46 -14.15 -20.98 8.78
C ARG A 46 -14.80 -20.66 7.42
N LEU A 47 -15.19 -19.40 7.19
CA LEU A 47 -15.70 -18.91 5.91
C LEU A 47 -14.54 -18.50 4.99
N VAL A 48 -13.80 -19.50 4.51
CA VAL A 48 -12.50 -19.32 3.86
C VAL A 48 -12.57 -18.46 2.58
N ALA A 49 -13.57 -18.67 1.72
CA ALA A 49 -13.72 -17.89 0.49
C ALA A 49 -13.99 -16.41 0.76
N VAL A 50 -14.85 -16.13 1.76
CA VAL A 50 -15.18 -14.78 2.21
C VAL A 50 -13.95 -14.10 2.82
N HIS A 51 -13.21 -14.82 3.66
CA HIS A 51 -11.95 -14.35 4.22
C HIS A 51 -10.99 -13.90 3.12
N TYR A 52 -10.70 -14.76 2.15
CA TYR A 52 -9.77 -14.43 1.07
C TYR A 52 -10.24 -13.20 0.28
N TYR A 53 -11.53 -13.13 -0.04
CA TYR A 53 -12.06 -12.00 -0.78
C TYR A 53 -11.84 -10.68 -0.02
N LEU A 54 -12.23 -10.65 1.25
CA LEU A 54 -12.17 -9.46 2.08
C LEU A 54 -10.73 -9.02 2.34
N MET A 55 -9.81 -9.95 2.58
CA MET A 55 -8.40 -9.60 2.84
C MET A 55 -7.72 -8.98 1.61
N VAL A 56 -7.96 -9.52 0.41
CA VAL A 56 -7.39 -8.99 -0.85
C VAL A 56 -7.97 -7.62 -1.15
N ALA A 57 -9.30 -7.49 -1.10
CA ALA A 57 -9.96 -6.23 -1.40
C ALA A 57 -9.59 -5.15 -0.36
N GLY A 58 -9.50 -5.52 0.92
CA GLY A 58 -9.03 -4.64 1.98
C GLY A 58 -7.60 -4.15 1.74
N LEU A 59 -6.70 -5.02 1.28
CA LEU A 59 -5.33 -4.64 0.96
C LEU A 59 -5.24 -3.69 -0.23
N LEU A 60 -5.99 -3.94 -1.31
CA LEU A 60 -6.05 -3.06 -2.48
C LEU A 60 -6.62 -1.68 -2.12
N LEU A 61 -7.70 -1.64 -1.34
CA LEU A 61 -8.29 -0.40 -0.83
C LEU A 61 -7.31 0.37 0.07
N PHE A 62 -6.60 -0.33 0.96
CA PHE A 62 -5.60 0.27 1.84
C PHE A 62 -4.44 0.91 1.05
N TYR A 63 -3.86 0.17 0.10
CA TYR A 63 -2.76 0.70 -0.70
C TYR A 63 -3.21 1.76 -1.70
N HIS A 64 -4.47 1.73 -2.17
CA HIS A 64 -5.03 2.88 -2.85
C HIS A 64 -5.03 4.10 -1.93
N ALA A 65 -5.60 4.02 -0.73
CA ALA A 65 -5.68 5.16 0.19
C ALA A 65 -4.28 5.75 0.50
N VAL A 66 -3.33 4.89 0.85
CA VAL A 66 -1.98 5.28 1.24
C VAL A 66 -1.18 5.86 0.06
N MET A 67 -1.23 5.24 -1.11
CA MET A 67 -0.46 5.73 -2.26
C MET A 67 -1.12 6.95 -2.90
N TYR A 68 -2.45 6.99 -2.93
CA TYR A 68 -3.19 8.08 -3.56
C TYR A 68 -3.07 9.39 -2.78
N VAL A 69 -3.07 9.34 -1.44
CA VAL A 69 -2.85 10.55 -0.63
C VAL A 69 -1.44 11.12 -0.79
N GLN A 70 -0.46 10.28 -1.10
CA GLN A 70 0.94 10.67 -1.30
C GLN A 70 1.25 11.09 -2.73
N LEU A 71 0.37 10.74 -3.68
CA LEU A 71 0.55 11.02 -5.09
C LEU A 71 0.93 12.50 -5.36
N PRO A 72 0.33 13.52 -4.72
CA PRO A 72 0.73 14.91 -4.93
C PRO A 72 2.20 15.19 -4.62
N GLY A 73 2.76 14.59 -3.57
CA GLY A 73 4.19 14.69 -3.26
C GLY A 73 5.07 13.94 -4.27
N PHE A 74 4.53 12.90 -4.90
CA PHE A 74 5.27 12.08 -5.87
C PHE A 74 5.26 12.62 -7.29
N ILE A 75 4.32 13.49 -7.66
CA ILE A 75 4.20 14.05 -9.02
C ILE A 75 4.19 15.59 -9.05
N ASN A 76 4.27 16.24 -7.88
CA ASN A 76 4.15 17.69 -7.72
C ASN A 76 2.87 18.29 -8.35
N ALA A 77 1.75 17.57 -8.20
CA ALA A 77 0.45 17.98 -8.73
C ALA A 77 -0.68 17.18 -8.08
N VAL A 78 -1.86 17.78 -7.99
CA VAL A 78 -3.07 17.12 -7.48
C VAL A 78 -3.93 16.68 -8.68
N PRO A 79 -4.39 15.42 -8.75
CA PRO A 79 -5.35 14.98 -9.76
C PRO A 79 -6.62 15.84 -9.74
N ARG A 80 -7.21 16.08 -10.90
CA ARG A 80 -8.52 16.76 -10.97
C ARG A 80 -9.60 15.94 -10.26
N ARG A 81 -10.64 16.64 -9.81
CA ARG A 81 -11.80 16.04 -9.11
C ARG A 81 -12.41 14.86 -9.87
N ALA A 82 -12.64 15.03 -11.17
CA ALA A 82 -13.19 13.97 -12.03
C ALA A 82 -12.29 12.73 -12.06
N ALA A 83 -10.97 12.92 -12.23
CA ALA A 83 -10.02 11.81 -12.23
C ALA A 83 -10.00 11.07 -10.87
N THR A 84 -10.14 11.80 -9.76
CA THR A 84 -10.25 11.23 -8.41
C THR A 84 -11.45 10.30 -8.27
N TRP A 85 -12.64 10.80 -8.58
CA TRP A 85 -13.87 10.02 -8.39
C TRP A 85 -13.98 8.88 -9.39
N LEU A 86 -13.50 9.07 -10.63
CA LEU A 86 -13.40 7.97 -11.61
C LEU A 86 -12.45 6.89 -11.13
N LEU A 87 -11.30 7.25 -10.56
CA LEU A 87 -10.34 6.30 -10.04
C LEU A 87 -10.94 5.48 -8.88
N LEU A 88 -11.63 6.11 -7.95
CA LEU A 88 -12.32 5.41 -6.87
C LEU A 88 -13.45 4.51 -7.41
N ALA A 89 -14.24 5.00 -8.36
CA ALA A 89 -15.31 4.21 -8.97
C ALA A 89 -14.76 2.95 -9.65
N PHE A 90 -13.66 3.06 -10.40
CA PHE A 90 -13.00 1.90 -11.01
C PHE A 90 -12.42 0.93 -9.98
N LEU A 91 -11.89 1.44 -8.86
CA LEU A 91 -11.42 0.58 -7.77
C LEU A 91 -12.58 -0.22 -7.17
N LEU A 92 -13.69 0.45 -6.86
CA LEU A 92 -14.88 -0.18 -6.27
C LEU A 92 -15.53 -1.16 -7.25
N LEU A 93 -15.58 -0.81 -8.53
CA LEU A 93 -16.02 -1.73 -9.59
C LEU A 93 -15.14 -2.97 -9.62
N GLY A 94 -13.81 -2.80 -9.58
CA GLY A 94 -12.87 -3.91 -9.49
C GLY A 94 -13.14 -4.81 -8.28
N VAL A 95 -13.35 -4.23 -7.10
CA VAL A 95 -13.70 -4.95 -5.86
C VAL A 95 -14.98 -5.77 -6.02
N VAL A 96 -16.02 -5.22 -6.63
CA VAL A 96 -17.31 -5.91 -6.78
C VAL A 96 -17.28 -6.97 -7.89
N ALA A 97 -16.57 -6.71 -8.99
CA ALA A 97 -16.63 -7.52 -10.21
C ALA A 97 -15.56 -8.62 -10.30
N TRP A 98 -14.45 -8.52 -9.54
CA TRP A 98 -13.38 -9.52 -9.66
C TRP A 98 -13.77 -10.97 -9.30
N PRO A 99 -14.76 -11.26 -8.42
CA PRO A 99 -15.21 -12.62 -8.21
C PRO A 99 -15.81 -13.27 -9.47
N GLN A 100 -16.34 -12.47 -10.40
CA GLN A 100 -17.01 -12.96 -11.60
C GLN A 100 -16.09 -12.93 -12.83
N VAL A 101 -15.26 -11.89 -12.98
CA VAL A 101 -14.43 -11.70 -14.19
C VAL A 101 -12.92 -11.71 -13.91
N GLY A 102 -12.52 -12.07 -12.69
CA GLY A 102 -11.13 -12.10 -12.25
C GLY A 102 -10.52 -10.70 -12.07
N PHE A 103 -9.21 -10.65 -11.82
CA PHE A 103 -8.52 -9.38 -11.58
C PHE A 103 -8.47 -8.45 -12.81
N SER A 104 -8.83 -8.93 -13.99
CA SER A 104 -9.02 -8.10 -15.19
C SER A 104 -10.00 -6.95 -14.96
N ALA A 105 -10.94 -7.10 -14.01
CA ALA A 105 -11.84 -6.04 -13.54
C ALA A 105 -11.12 -4.75 -13.07
N TYR A 106 -9.88 -4.88 -12.59
CA TYR A 106 -9.05 -3.76 -12.15
C TYR A 106 -8.30 -3.06 -13.29
N LEU A 107 -8.47 -3.46 -14.56
CA LEU A 107 -7.78 -2.84 -15.69
C LEU A 107 -8.05 -1.32 -15.80
N PRO A 108 -9.30 -0.82 -15.73
CA PRO A 108 -9.56 0.62 -15.81
C PRO A 108 -8.93 1.39 -14.65
N TYR A 109 -8.99 0.84 -13.44
CA TYR A 109 -8.35 1.40 -12.25
C TYR A 109 -6.83 1.49 -12.45
N SER A 110 -6.22 0.40 -12.89
CA SER A 110 -4.77 0.26 -13.03
C SER A 110 -4.22 1.23 -14.08
N LEU A 111 -4.89 1.32 -15.24
CA LEU A 111 -4.51 2.24 -16.31
C LEU A 111 -4.65 3.70 -15.88
N LEU A 112 -5.77 4.09 -15.27
CA LEU A 112 -5.97 5.46 -14.81
C LEU A 112 -4.97 5.83 -13.71
N HIS A 113 -4.76 4.95 -12.73
CA HIS A 113 -3.82 5.21 -11.65
C HIS A 113 -2.39 5.33 -12.18
N ALA A 114 -1.97 4.45 -13.10
CA ALA A 114 -0.66 4.51 -13.74
C ALA A 114 -0.51 5.80 -14.58
N ALA A 115 -1.56 6.19 -15.30
CA ALA A 115 -1.58 7.44 -16.08
C ALA A 115 -1.37 8.66 -15.18
N LEU A 116 -1.93 8.68 -13.97
CA LEU A 116 -1.71 9.78 -13.02
C LEU A 116 -0.25 9.92 -12.59
N TYR A 117 0.54 8.83 -12.58
CA TYR A 117 1.97 8.85 -12.28
C TYR A 117 2.83 9.41 -13.42
N LEU A 118 2.33 9.46 -14.68
CA LEU A 118 3.12 9.88 -15.85
C LEU A 118 3.82 11.24 -15.65
N ARG A 119 3.17 12.18 -14.97
CA ARG A 119 3.74 13.50 -14.66
C ARG A 119 5.01 13.40 -13.80
N GLY A 120 5.09 12.39 -12.93
CA GLY A 120 6.20 12.15 -12.04
C GLY A 120 6.93 10.85 -12.37
N LEU A 121 7.15 10.50 -13.64
CA LEU A 121 8.06 9.39 -13.98
C LEU A 121 9.49 9.84 -14.26
N TRP A 122 9.64 11.07 -14.76
CA TRP A 122 10.92 11.58 -15.27
C TRP A 122 11.15 13.02 -14.84
N GLY A 123 12.38 13.51 -15.01
CA GLY A 123 12.77 14.90 -14.77
C GLY A 123 13.41 15.18 -13.41
N LYS A 124 12.91 14.60 -12.31
CA LYS A 124 13.51 14.76 -10.96
C LYS A 124 13.88 13.42 -10.33
N PRO A 125 15.02 13.32 -9.62
CA PRO A 125 15.41 12.12 -8.89
C PRO A 125 14.33 11.52 -7.98
N ALA A 126 13.58 12.38 -7.28
CA ALA A 126 12.52 11.97 -6.36
C ALA A 126 11.32 11.29 -7.05
N TYR A 127 11.22 11.35 -8.38
CA TYR A 127 10.12 10.80 -9.16
C TYR A 127 10.36 9.37 -9.62
N TYR A 128 11.62 8.97 -9.82
CA TYR A 128 11.97 7.63 -10.31
C TYR A 128 11.36 6.45 -9.55
N PRO A 129 11.16 6.47 -8.21
CA PRO A 129 10.52 5.35 -7.51
C PRO A 129 9.09 5.06 -7.98
N ASN A 130 8.41 6.02 -8.63
CA ASN A 130 7.07 5.83 -9.19
C ASN A 130 7.03 4.75 -10.27
N LEU A 131 8.16 4.44 -10.93
CA LEU A 131 8.27 3.33 -11.88
C LEU A 131 7.89 1.98 -11.23
N ILE A 132 8.26 1.78 -9.97
CA ILE A 132 7.95 0.55 -9.22
C ILE A 132 6.43 0.45 -9.00
N SER A 133 5.80 1.54 -8.55
CA SER A 133 4.35 1.60 -8.34
C SER A 133 3.56 1.40 -9.63
N VAL A 134 4.00 2.03 -10.73
CA VAL A 134 3.39 1.84 -12.06
C VAL A 134 3.53 0.40 -12.53
N ALA A 135 4.68 -0.23 -12.35
CA ALA A 135 4.86 -1.64 -12.70
C ALA A 135 3.85 -2.53 -11.94
N GLY A 136 3.71 -2.35 -10.62
CA GLY A 136 2.72 -3.09 -9.84
C GLY A 136 1.26 -2.85 -10.27
N LEU A 137 0.91 -1.61 -10.61
CA LEU A 137 -0.42 -1.29 -11.15
C LEU A 137 -0.69 -2.05 -12.44
N LEU A 138 0.26 -2.03 -13.39
CA LEU A 138 0.08 -2.70 -14.68
C LEU A 138 0.02 -4.23 -14.57
N LEU A 139 0.60 -4.81 -13.52
CA LEU A 139 0.55 -6.26 -13.27
C LEU A 139 -0.77 -6.71 -12.62
N LEU A 140 -1.44 -5.85 -11.85
CA LEU A 140 -2.70 -6.19 -11.16
C LEU A 140 -3.75 -6.86 -12.06
N PRO A 141 -4.13 -6.31 -13.23
CA PRO A 141 -5.16 -6.92 -14.08
C PRO A 141 -4.73 -8.25 -14.71
N THR A 142 -3.43 -8.56 -14.70
CA THR A 142 -2.90 -9.83 -15.21
C THR A 142 -2.90 -10.94 -14.16
N SER A 143 -3.25 -10.64 -12.90
CA SER A 143 -3.23 -11.60 -11.81
C SER A 143 -4.29 -12.68 -12.01
N SER A 144 -3.90 -13.94 -11.87
CA SER A 144 -4.80 -15.09 -11.94
C SER A 144 -5.21 -15.59 -10.55
N THR A 145 -4.46 -15.22 -9.52
CA THR A 145 -4.70 -15.64 -8.14
C THR A 145 -4.70 -14.45 -7.17
N PRO A 146 -5.36 -14.58 -6.00
CA PRO A 146 -5.27 -13.63 -4.90
C PRO A 146 -3.83 -13.27 -4.49
N LEU A 147 -2.93 -14.27 -4.47
CA LEU A 147 -1.53 -14.04 -4.13
C LEU A 147 -0.87 -13.13 -5.18
N GLU A 148 -1.05 -13.41 -6.47
CA GLU A 148 -0.53 -12.55 -7.54
C GLU A 148 -1.05 -11.11 -7.39
N ALA A 149 -2.35 -10.93 -7.13
CA ALA A 149 -2.91 -9.59 -6.94
C ALA A 149 -2.24 -8.81 -5.80
N VAL A 150 -1.86 -9.49 -4.73
CA VAL A 150 -1.16 -8.90 -3.59
C VAL A 150 0.32 -8.67 -3.90
N LEU A 151 0.94 -9.58 -4.63
CA LEU A 151 2.30 -9.44 -5.14
C LEU A 151 2.41 -8.37 -6.23
N SER A 152 1.30 -7.90 -6.81
CA SER A 152 1.21 -6.78 -7.76
C SER A 152 1.23 -5.42 -7.02
N PHE A 153 0.32 -4.50 -7.36
CA PHE A 153 0.27 -3.13 -6.83
C PHE A 153 0.55 -2.96 -5.32
N PRO A 154 -0.02 -3.76 -4.38
CA PRO A 154 0.29 -3.64 -2.96
C PRO A 154 1.78 -3.82 -2.65
N LEU A 155 2.40 -4.90 -3.15
CA LEU A 155 3.83 -5.17 -2.90
C LEU A 155 4.73 -4.13 -3.57
N ALA A 156 4.43 -3.75 -4.82
CA ALA A 156 5.12 -2.67 -5.51
C ALA A 156 5.08 -1.35 -4.72
N SER A 157 3.94 -1.04 -4.11
CA SER A 157 3.77 0.16 -3.29
C SER A 157 4.66 0.15 -2.07
N VAL A 158 4.77 -1.00 -1.39
CA VAL A 158 5.72 -1.17 -0.28
C VAL A 158 7.15 -0.95 -0.77
N TYR A 159 7.57 -1.61 -1.84
CA TYR A 159 8.95 -1.45 -2.35
C TYR A 159 9.25 -0.03 -2.82
N SER A 160 8.29 0.67 -3.42
CA SER A 160 8.43 2.09 -3.79
C SER A 160 8.66 2.97 -2.55
N LEU A 161 7.89 2.76 -1.48
CA LEU A 161 8.05 3.50 -0.22
C LEU A 161 9.36 3.14 0.50
N MET A 162 9.72 1.86 0.54
CA MET A 162 10.99 1.41 1.12
C MET A 162 12.17 1.99 0.35
N TYR A 163 12.13 1.96 -0.97
CA TYR A 163 13.15 2.59 -1.80
C TYR A 163 13.32 4.07 -1.48
N ARG A 164 12.22 4.82 -1.32
CA ARG A 164 12.25 6.24 -0.93
C ARG A 164 12.90 6.46 0.44
N ILE A 165 12.50 5.68 1.43
CA ILE A 165 12.94 5.87 2.82
C ILE A 165 14.36 5.37 3.03
N ASP A 166 14.67 4.16 2.57
CA ASP A 166 15.97 3.52 2.78
C ASP A 166 17.09 4.27 2.07
N PHE A 167 16.87 4.74 0.84
CA PHE A 167 17.85 5.59 0.16
C PHE A 167 18.03 6.92 0.88
N SER A 168 16.94 7.56 1.34
CA SER A 168 17.03 8.81 2.11
C SER A 168 17.83 8.63 3.39
N LYS A 169 17.55 7.58 4.18
CA LYS A 169 18.30 7.22 5.39
C LYS A 169 19.75 6.87 5.12
N ALA A 170 20.02 6.18 4.00
CA ALA A 170 21.37 5.86 3.55
C ALA A 170 22.08 7.04 2.87
N ARG A 171 21.42 8.21 2.75
CA ARG A 171 21.93 9.39 2.03
C ARG A 171 22.36 9.07 0.59
N ARG A 172 21.66 8.13 -0.05
CA ARG A 172 21.88 7.73 -1.44
C ARG A 172 21.04 8.58 -2.38
N ARG A 173 21.57 8.83 -3.58
CA ARG A 173 20.83 9.52 -4.64
C ARG A 173 19.85 8.56 -5.29
N PHE A 174 18.64 9.05 -5.58
CA PHE A 174 17.72 8.34 -6.45
C PHE A 174 18.22 8.45 -7.89
N THR A 175 18.41 7.33 -8.57
CA THR A 175 18.79 7.32 -9.99
C THR A 175 17.73 6.57 -10.81
N ALA A 176 17.61 6.94 -12.09
CA ALA A 176 16.73 6.24 -13.01
C ALA A 176 17.18 4.78 -13.17
N ALA A 177 18.49 4.53 -13.30
CA ALA A 177 19.04 3.19 -13.44
C ALA A 177 18.67 2.27 -12.27
N THR A 178 18.84 2.73 -11.02
CA THR A 178 18.49 1.93 -9.84
C THR A 178 16.99 1.71 -9.70
N ALA A 179 16.17 2.71 -9.99
CA ALA A 179 14.72 2.57 -9.95
C ALA A 179 14.20 1.61 -11.03
N THR A 180 14.73 1.71 -12.26
CA THR A 180 14.43 0.79 -13.35
C THR A 180 14.89 -0.62 -13.00
N ALA A 181 16.09 -0.80 -12.46
CA ALA A 181 16.57 -2.12 -12.03
C ALA A 181 15.64 -2.76 -10.99
N VAL A 182 15.19 -1.99 -9.99
CA VAL A 182 14.23 -2.49 -8.99
C VAL A 182 12.87 -2.80 -9.62
N ALA A 183 12.36 -1.94 -10.51
CA ALA A 183 11.10 -2.17 -11.20
C ALA A 183 11.16 -3.41 -12.12
N THR A 184 12.23 -3.57 -12.89
CA THR A 184 12.45 -4.74 -13.77
C THR A 184 12.62 -6.02 -12.96
N ALA A 185 13.42 -6.01 -11.88
CA ALA A 185 13.55 -7.16 -11.00
C ALA A 185 12.22 -7.55 -10.36
N TYR A 186 11.39 -6.56 -10.04
CA TYR A 186 10.05 -6.78 -9.52
C TYR A 186 9.08 -7.37 -10.56
N VAL A 187 9.09 -6.87 -11.80
CA VAL A 187 8.30 -7.47 -12.90
C VAL A 187 8.76 -8.90 -13.17
N ALA A 188 10.08 -9.14 -13.25
CA ALA A 188 10.64 -10.46 -13.45
C ALA A 188 10.25 -11.42 -12.32
N ALA A 189 10.32 -10.96 -11.05
CA ALA A 189 9.89 -11.73 -9.89
C ALA A 189 8.41 -12.11 -9.95
N PHE A 190 7.54 -11.19 -10.36
CA PHE A 190 6.12 -11.47 -10.55
C PHE A 190 5.88 -12.52 -11.64
N LEU A 191 6.51 -12.35 -12.81
CA LEU A 191 6.38 -13.31 -13.91
C LEU A 191 6.93 -14.69 -13.56
N ALA A 192 8.05 -14.75 -12.83
CA ALA A 192 8.62 -16.00 -12.34
C ALA A 192 7.70 -16.67 -11.30
N ALA A 193 7.14 -15.90 -10.35
CA ALA A 193 6.16 -16.42 -9.40
C ALA A 193 4.92 -16.98 -10.12
N LYS A 194 4.43 -16.28 -11.14
CA LYS A 194 3.34 -16.74 -12.01
C LYS A 194 3.68 -18.01 -12.80
N ALA A 195 4.94 -18.16 -13.20
CA ALA A 195 5.46 -19.36 -13.84
C ALA A 195 5.76 -20.53 -12.88
N GLY A 196 5.39 -20.41 -11.59
CA GLY A 196 5.55 -21.48 -10.60
C GLY A 196 6.83 -21.38 -9.76
N TYR A 197 7.54 -20.26 -9.78
CA TYR A 197 8.74 -20.00 -8.97
C TYR A 197 8.47 -19.01 -7.83
N PRO A 198 7.72 -19.39 -6.77
CA PRO A 198 7.26 -18.47 -5.74
C PRO A 198 8.39 -17.82 -4.94
N TRP A 199 9.59 -18.41 -4.91
CA TRP A 199 10.77 -17.84 -4.25
C TRP A 199 11.30 -16.57 -4.95
N ALA A 200 10.94 -16.35 -6.22
CA ALA A 200 11.41 -15.21 -6.99
C ALA A 200 10.99 -13.85 -6.40
N VAL A 201 9.92 -13.82 -5.58
CA VAL A 201 9.46 -12.63 -4.84
C VAL A 201 10.51 -12.08 -3.85
N ALA A 202 11.54 -12.86 -3.53
CA ALA A 202 12.68 -12.40 -2.74
C ALA A 202 13.61 -11.47 -3.53
N ALA A 203 13.64 -11.56 -4.87
CA ALA A 203 14.60 -10.82 -5.70
C ALA A 203 14.52 -9.29 -5.52
N PRO A 204 13.33 -8.64 -5.47
CA PRO A 204 13.25 -7.21 -5.23
C PRO A 204 13.73 -6.83 -3.82
N SER A 205 13.48 -7.69 -2.83
CA SER A 205 13.98 -7.52 -1.46
C SER A 205 15.51 -7.61 -1.39
N LEU A 206 16.11 -8.60 -2.06
CA LEU A 206 17.56 -8.75 -2.13
C LEU A 206 18.21 -7.56 -2.84
N LEU A 207 17.67 -7.17 -4.01
CA LEU A 207 18.19 -6.06 -4.79
C LEU A 207 18.10 -4.73 -4.03
N LEU A 208 16.97 -4.48 -3.35
CA LEU A 208 16.82 -3.28 -2.52
C LEU A 208 17.79 -3.30 -1.33
N THR A 209 18.12 -4.47 -0.79
CA THR A 209 19.12 -4.63 0.29
C THR A 209 20.52 -4.33 -0.19
N VAL A 210 20.88 -4.76 -1.39
CA VAL A 210 22.17 -4.42 -2.01
C VAL A 210 22.31 -2.91 -2.20
N PHE A 211 21.27 -2.24 -2.68
CA PHE A 211 21.33 -0.79 -2.92
C PHE A 211 21.22 0.05 -1.65
N ALA A 212 20.36 -0.37 -0.71
CA ALA A 212 20.10 0.33 0.54
C ALA A 212 19.76 -0.68 1.66
N VAL A 213 20.79 -1.01 2.45
CA VAL A 213 20.67 -1.90 3.61
C VAL A 213 19.73 -1.25 4.65
N PRO A 214 18.71 -1.99 5.16
CA PRO A 214 17.86 -1.48 6.23
C PRO A 214 18.70 -1.23 7.48
N ARG A 215 18.61 -0.02 8.03
CA ARG A 215 19.25 0.29 9.32
C ARG A 215 18.30 -0.09 10.44
N VAL A 216 18.64 -1.13 11.21
CA VAL A 216 17.82 -1.69 12.31
C VAL A 216 17.92 -0.83 13.58
N ASN A 217 17.91 0.49 13.42
CA ASN A 217 18.10 1.45 14.52
C ASN A 217 16.77 2.05 14.99
N ASP A 218 15.68 1.80 14.26
CA ASP A 218 14.33 2.22 14.60
C ASP A 218 13.29 1.17 14.19
N LEU A 219 12.04 1.37 14.62
CA LEU A 219 10.94 0.44 14.35
C LEU A 219 10.71 0.21 12.86
N TYR A 220 10.81 1.26 12.05
CA TYR A 220 10.68 1.12 10.61
C TYR A 220 11.78 0.20 10.07
N GLY A 221 13.04 0.43 10.43
CA GLY A 221 14.18 -0.34 9.94
C GLY A 221 14.11 -1.81 10.33
N ALA A 222 13.67 -2.09 11.56
CA ALA A 222 13.44 -3.46 12.03
C ALA A 222 12.31 -4.15 11.26
N SER A 223 11.17 -3.48 11.07
CA SER A 223 10.05 -4.03 10.30
C SER A 223 10.36 -4.15 8.80
N ALA A 224 11.14 -3.23 8.24
CA ALA A 224 11.62 -3.27 6.87
C ALA A 224 12.55 -4.47 6.65
N PHE A 225 13.48 -4.69 7.57
CA PHE A 225 14.33 -5.88 7.57
C PHE A 225 13.49 -7.15 7.65
N PHE A 226 12.60 -7.25 8.64
CA PHE A 226 11.68 -8.38 8.80
C PHE A 226 10.87 -8.66 7.52
N PHE A 227 10.27 -7.62 6.93
CA PHE A 227 9.45 -7.74 5.74
C PHE A 227 10.21 -8.34 4.56
N ARG A 228 11.44 -7.88 4.31
CA ARG A 228 12.26 -8.36 3.19
C ARG A 228 12.55 -9.86 3.26
N TRP A 229 12.69 -10.40 4.48
CA TRP A 229 12.90 -11.83 4.70
C TRP A 229 11.59 -12.61 4.76
N ALA A 230 10.56 -12.07 5.42
CA ALA A 230 9.27 -12.72 5.56
C ALA A 230 8.57 -12.93 4.20
N VAL A 231 8.72 -12.00 3.26
CA VAL A 231 8.17 -12.14 1.90
C VAL A 231 8.88 -13.25 1.11
N ALA A 232 10.17 -13.51 1.37
CA ALA A 232 10.88 -14.63 0.75
C ALA A 232 10.31 -16.00 1.16
N LEU A 233 9.56 -16.06 2.26
CA LEU A 233 8.86 -17.26 2.73
C LEU A 233 7.50 -17.48 2.03
N ALA A 234 7.19 -16.74 0.96
CA ALA A 234 6.01 -16.96 0.14
C ALA A 234 5.77 -18.43 -0.28
N PRO A 235 6.80 -19.24 -0.60
CA PRO A 235 6.62 -20.67 -0.91
C PRO A 235 5.97 -21.48 0.23
N LEU A 236 6.08 -21.03 1.48
CA LEU A 236 5.50 -21.69 2.65
C LEU A 236 4.01 -21.36 2.85
N GLY A 237 3.44 -20.50 2.01
CA GLY A 237 2.02 -20.21 1.95
C GLY A 237 1.68 -18.72 2.00
N HIS A 238 0.49 -18.38 1.53
CA HIS A 238 0.09 -16.99 1.32
C HIS A 238 0.10 -16.13 2.60
N HIS A 239 -0.17 -16.73 3.76
CA HIS A 239 -0.25 -16.03 5.03
C HIS A 239 1.10 -15.46 5.49
N TRP A 240 2.22 -16.07 5.07
CA TRP A 240 3.56 -15.52 5.32
C TRP A 240 3.71 -14.13 4.69
N VAL A 241 3.19 -13.97 3.47
CA VAL A 241 3.23 -12.69 2.74
C VAL A 241 2.21 -11.71 3.32
N TYR A 242 0.94 -12.11 3.46
CA TYR A 242 -0.12 -11.23 3.97
C TYR A 242 0.18 -10.69 5.37
N MET A 243 0.70 -11.54 6.27
CA MET A 243 1.02 -11.10 7.63
C MET A 243 2.30 -10.24 7.66
N ALA A 244 3.23 -10.43 6.72
CA ALA A 244 4.37 -9.52 6.56
C ALA A 244 3.91 -8.11 6.19
N PHE A 245 2.89 -7.99 5.31
CA PHE A 245 2.25 -6.70 5.03
C PHE A 245 1.75 -6.02 6.30
N ALA A 246 1.07 -6.75 7.18
CA ALA A 246 0.58 -6.19 8.44
C ALA A 246 1.71 -5.59 9.29
N VAL A 247 2.85 -6.28 9.41
CA VAL A 247 4.00 -5.80 10.17
C VAL A 247 4.59 -4.51 9.58
N VAL A 248 4.84 -4.49 8.26
CA VAL A 248 5.39 -3.28 7.63
C VAL A 248 4.38 -2.14 7.65
N MET A 249 3.09 -2.41 7.41
CA MET A 249 2.00 -1.42 7.49
C MET A 249 1.91 -0.79 8.89
N SER A 250 2.03 -1.58 9.95
CA SER A 250 2.00 -1.10 11.34
C SER A 250 3.18 -0.21 11.73
N SER A 251 4.31 -0.32 11.01
CA SER A 251 5.53 0.48 11.26
C SER A 251 5.74 1.65 10.29
N LEU A 252 5.03 1.63 9.16
CA LEU A 252 5.18 2.59 8.08
C LEU A 252 3.85 3.26 7.74
N CYS A 253 2.91 2.51 7.18
CA CYS A 253 1.73 3.14 6.60
C CYS A 253 0.82 3.79 7.67
N VAL A 254 0.60 3.07 8.76
CA VAL A 254 -0.28 3.49 9.85
C VAL A 254 0.27 4.73 10.58
N PRO A 255 1.48 4.70 11.15
CA PRO A 255 1.97 5.83 11.94
C PRO A 255 2.21 7.09 11.11
N PHE A 256 2.55 6.98 9.82
CA PHE A 256 2.95 8.15 9.01
C PHE A 256 1.85 8.71 8.09
N PHE A 257 0.81 7.95 7.75
CA PHE A 257 -0.16 8.40 6.73
C PHE A 257 -1.62 8.42 7.19
N ILE A 258 -2.04 7.56 8.12
CA ILE A 258 -3.45 7.51 8.52
C ILE A 258 -3.90 8.84 9.13
N HIS A 259 -3.10 9.44 10.01
CA HIS A 259 -3.43 10.73 10.61
C HIS A 259 -3.52 11.85 9.55
N SER A 260 -2.66 11.84 8.53
CA SER A 260 -2.73 12.79 7.40
C SER A 260 -3.99 12.61 6.57
N ILE A 261 -4.40 11.37 6.29
CA ILE A 261 -5.67 11.08 5.60
C ILE A 261 -6.87 11.56 6.42
N LEU A 262 -6.80 11.44 7.75
CA LEU A 262 -7.89 11.83 8.65
C LEU A 262 -7.88 13.32 9.04
N PHE A 263 -6.87 14.09 8.60
CA PHE A 263 -6.61 15.45 9.06
C PHE A 263 -6.57 15.55 10.60
N ARG A 264 -5.83 14.66 11.24
CA ARG A 264 -5.67 14.63 12.71
C ARG A 264 -4.21 14.69 13.11
N GLU A 265 -3.97 15.11 14.35
CA GLU A 265 -2.64 15.01 14.95
C GLU A 265 -2.18 13.55 14.95
N MET A 266 -0.86 13.35 14.78
CA MET A 266 -0.27 12.02 14.77
C MET A 266 -0.27 11.45 16.19
N PRO A 267 -0.94 10.32 16.44
CA PRO A 267 -0.84 9.64 17.73
C PRO A 267 0.60 9.16 17.95
N ARG A 268 1.10 9.27 19.18
CA ARG A 268 2.38 8.66 19.56
C ARG A 268 2.21 7.15 19.72
N TYR A 269 2.70 6.40 18.73
CA TYR A 269 2.87 4.95 18.80
C TYR A 269 4.31 4.61 19.22
N ARG A 270 4.49 3.76 20.24
CA ARG A 270 5.82 3.40 20.78
C ARG A 270 6.38 2.10 20.19
N GLY A 271 5.53 1.18 19.76
CA GLY A 271 5.91 -0.13 19.24
C GLY A 271 4.78 -1.16 19.29
N GLU A 272 3.69 -0.83 19.98
CA GLU A 272 2.51 -1.67 20.17
C GLU A 272 1.90 -2.17 18.86
N LEU A 273 1.88 -1.35 17.80
CA LEU A 273 1.34 -1.72 16.50
C LEU A 273 2.19 -2.80 15.82
N ALA A 274 3.51 -2.59 15.77
CA ALA A 274 4.45 -3.53 15.16
C ALA A 274 4.53 -4.82 15.98
N GLY A 275 4.58 -4.71 17.31
CA GLY A 275 4.59 -5.85 18.22
C GLY A 275 3.36 -6.73 18.07
N ALA A 276 2.16 -6.15 18.11
CA ALA A 276 0.93 -6.92 17.92
C ALA A 276 0.83 -7.55 16.53
N ALA A 277 1.31 -6.86 15.48
CA ALA A 277 1.35 -7.43 14.13
C ALA A 277 2.33 -8.61 14.02
N VAL A 278 3.50 -8.54 14.67
CA VAL A 278 4.46 -9.65 14.74
C VAL A 278 3.90 -10.83 15.52
N VAL A 279 3.24 -10.60 16.66
CA VAL A 279 2.59 -11.67 17.42
C VAL A 279 1.47 -12.30 16.59
N ALA A 280 0.65 -11.51 15.90
CA ALA A 280 -0.39 -12.03 15.01
C ALA A 280 0.22 -12.87 13.87
N TYR A 281 1.35 -12.44 13.30
CA TYR A 281 2.11 -13.20 12.30
C TYR A 281 2.54 -14.57 12.84
N VAL A 282 3.17 -14.61 14.02
CA VAL A 282 3.65 -15.85 14.64
C VAL A 282 2.48 -16.78 14.97
N LEU A 283 1.42 -16.26 15.60
CA LEU A 283 0.23 -17.05 15.92
C LEU A 283 -0.42 -17.61 14.65
N ARG A 284 -0.54 -16.81 13.59
CA ARG A 284 -1.15 -17.25 12.34
C ARG A 284 -0.32 -18.34 11.68
N THR A 285 1.01 -18.20 11.66
CA THR A 285 1.92 -19.19 11.05
C THR A 285 2.00 -20.48 11.87
N ALA A 286 1.83 -20.40 13.19
CA ALA A 286 1.66 -21.55 14.09
C ALA A 286 0.22 -22.10 14.14
N ASN A 287 -0.65 -21.68 13.21
CA ASN A 287 -2.04 -22.14 13.06
C ASN A 287 -2.99 -21.81 14.24
N PHE A 288 -2.64 -20.86 15.09
CA PHE A 288 -3.54 -20.31 16.11
C PHE A 288 -4.43 -19.21 15.51
N LEU A 289 -5.45 -19.64 14.75
CA LEU A 289 -6.30 -18.76 13.94
C LEU A 289 -7.08 -17.72 14.74
N ILE A 290 -7.77 -18.15 15.81
CA ILE A 290 -8.63 -17.28 16.63
C ILE A 290 -7.83 -16.15 17.29
N PRO A 291 -6.73 -16.40 18.03
CA PRO A 291 -5.99 -15.31 18.66
C PRO A 291 -5.27 -14.43 17.64
N ALA A 292 -4.84 -14.97 16.49
CA ALA A 292 -4.33 -14.13 15.40
C ALA A 292 -5.41 -13.18 14.85
N ALA A 293 -6.62 -13.69 14.59
CA ALA A 293 -7.74 -12.87 14.13
C ALA A 293 -8.13 -11.79 15.16
N ALA A 294 -8.17 -12.14 16.44
CA ALA A 294 -8.46 -11.21 17.53
C ALA A 294 -7.43 -10.06 17.57
N LEU A 295 -6.14 -10.35 17.39
CA LEU A 295 -5.10 -9.32 17.31
C LEU A 295 -5.23 -8.43 16.07
N VAL A 296 -5.63 -8.97 14.91
CA VAL A 296 -5.88 -8.14 13.72
C VAL A 296 -7.07 -7.21 13.95
N VAL A 297 -8.18 -7.72 14.51
CA VAL A 297 -9.34 -6.89 14.85
C VAL A 297 -8.97 -5.83 15.88
N TRP A 298 -8.22 -6.21 16.93
CA TRP A 298 -7.72 -5.28 17.93
C TRP A 298 -6.84 -4.20 17.30
N LEU A 299 -5.92 -4.53 16.39
CA LEU A 299 -5.08 -3.57 15.69
C LEU A 299 -5.92 -2.53 14.93
N VAL A 300 -6.91 -2.99 14.17
CA VAL A 300 -7.82 -2.10 13.42
C VAL A 300 -8.56 -1.15 14.36
N LEU A 301 -9.18 -1.70 15.41
CA LEU A 301 -9.95 -0.92 16.39
C LEU A 301 -9.06 0.04 17.19
N TYR A 302 -7.87 -0.40 17.57
CA TYR A 302 -6.91 0.39 18.33
C TYR A 302 -6.41 1.58 17.51
N VAL A 303 -6.05 1.36 16.24
CA VAL A 303 -5.63 2.44 15.33
C VAL A 303 -6.78 3.43 15.10
N ALA A 304 -7.99 2.95 14.85
CA ALA A 304 -9.17 3.80 14.68
C ALA A 304 -9.45 4.64 15.94
N TRP A 305 -9.48 4.01 17.11
CA TRP A 305 -9.72 4.67 18.39
C TRP A 305 -8.65 5.72 18.71
N ARG A 306 -7.36 5.37 18.60
CA ARG A 306 -6.27 6.32 18.84
C ARG A 306 -6.34 7.48 17.87
N SER A 307 -6.49 7.22 16.58
CA SER A 307 -6.51 8.28 15.56
C SER A 307 -7.71 9.21 15.72
N LEU A 308 -8.91 8.68 16.00
CA LEU A 308 -10.14 9.49 16.12
C LEU A 308 -10.21 10.30 17.42
N ARG A 309 -9.41 9.96 18.43
CA ARG A 309 -9.29 10.75 19.66
C ARG A 309 -8.40 11.98 19.50
N GLU A 310 -7.45 11.95 18.57
CA GLU A 310 -6.54 13.08 18.36
C GLU A 310 -7.28 14.28 17.75
N ARG A 311 -6.74 15.48 17.97
CA ARG A 311 -7.34 16.74 17.51
C ARG A 311 -7.47 16.77 15.99
N TYR A 312 -8.63 17.22 15.51
CA TYR A 312 -8.92 17.41 14.09
C TYR A 312 -8.47 18.80 13.63
N HIS A 313 -7.73 18.83 12.51
CA HIS A 313 -7.15 20.03 11.88
C HIS A 313 -7.67 20.17 10.46
N PRO A 314 -8.86 20.76 10.26
CA PRO A 314 -9.41 20.91 8.91
C PRO A 314 -8.50 21.80 8.06
N PRO A 315 -8.30 21.46 6.77
CA PRO A 315 -7.58 22.34 5.87
C PRO A 315 -8.35 23.67 5.72
N PRO A 316 -7.70 24.83 5.90
CA PRO A 316 -8.36 26.12 5.75
C PRO A 316 -8.72 26.36 4.28
N PRO A 317 -9.88 26.98 3.98
CA PRO A 317 -10.19 27.40 2.62
C PRO A 317 -9.18 28.47 2.14
N PRO A 318 -8.90 28.53 0.83
CA PRO A 318 -8.09 29.62 0.28
C PRO A 318 -8.82 30.96 0.46
N PRO A 319 -8.07 32.07 0.59
CA PRO A 319 -8.62 33.42 0.71
C PRO A 319 -9.53 33.82 -0.47
#